data_AF-A0A830C1S6-F1
#
_entry.id   AF-A0A830C1S6-F1
#
_cell.length_a   1.000
_cell.length_b   1.000
_cell.length_c   1.000
_cell.angle_alpha   90.00
_cell.angle_beta   90.00
_cell.angle_gamma   90.00
#
_symmetry.space_group_name_H-M   'P 1'
#
loop_
_entity.id
_entity.type
_entity.pdbx_description
1 polymer ?
#
loop_
_entity_poly.entity_id
_entity_poly.type
_entity_poly.pdbx_seq_one_letter_code
_entity_poly.pdbx_strand_id
1 'polypeptide(L)' 'MTRIKRGYIVRRRRTQIRLFASSFRGAHSRLTRTITQQKIRDFVSAHRERNPLFLFGLF' A
#
# COMPACT_ATOMS: atom_id res chain seq x y z
N MET A 1 2.07 -32.24 8.44
CA MET A 1 1.18 -31.17 7.92
C MET A 1 1.01 -30.10 8.99
N THR A 2 1.87 -29.08 9.03
CA THR A 2 1.95 -28.12 10.14
C THR A 2 1.01 -26.94 9.91
N ARG A 3 0.02 -26.77 10.81
CA ARG A 3 -0.91 -25.64 10.80
C ARG A 3 -0.26 -24.43 11.46
N ILE A 4 0.39 -23.56 10.68
CA ILE A 4 0.98 -22.32 11.19
C ILE A 4 -0.14 -21.33 11.56
N LYS A 5 -0.25 -20.99 12.85
CA LYS A 5 -1.21 -20.01 13.37
C LYS A 5 -0.80 -18.60 12.92
N ARG A 6 -1.41 -18.10 11.83
CA ARG A 6 -1.12 -16.78 11.24
C ARG A 6 -1.67 -15.58 12.01
N GLY A 7 -2.30 -15.78 13.16
CA GLY A 7 -2.98 -14.72 13.92
C GLY A 7 -2.07 -13.52 14.22
N TYR A 8 -0.83 -13.78 14.64
CA TYR A 8 0.16 -12.74 14.91
C TYR A 8 0.56 -11.95 13.64
N ILE A 9 0.83 -12.64 12.53
CA ILE A 9 1.19 -12.03 11.25
C ILE A 9 0.06 -11.14 10.72
N VAL A 10 -1.19 -11.60 10.84
CA VAL A 10 -2.38 -10.84 10.42
C VAL A 10 -2.54 -9.59 11.28
N ARG A 11 -2.34 -9.70 12.61
CA ARG A 11 -2.42 -8.55 13.52
C ARG A 11 -1.35 -7.51 13.17
N ARG A 12 -0.09 -7.94 12.99
CA ARG A 12 1.04 -7.08 12.60
C ARG A 12 0.81 -6.35 11.27
N ARG A 13 0.25 -7.03 10.26
CA ARG A 13 -0.10 -6.40 8.97
C ARG A 13 -1.18 -5.33 9.12
N ARG A 14 -2.19 -5.54 9.98
CA ARG A 14 -3.24 -4.54 10.25
C ARG A 14 -2.68 -3.29 10.95
N THR A 15 -1.75 -3.45 11.90
CA THR A 15 -1.11 -2.32 12.58
C THR A 15 -0.26 -1.49 11.61
N GLN A 16 0.53 -2.16 10.76
CA GLN A 16 1.35 -1.48 9.74
C GLN A 16 0.50 -0.68 8.75
N ILE A 17 -0.63 -1.24 8.31
CA ILE A 17 -1.57 -0.57 7.41
C ILE A 17 -2.23 0.64 8.10
N ARG A 18 -2.60 0.54 9.38
CA ARG A 18 -3.16 1.67 10.16
C ARG A 18 -2.17 2.82 10.32
N LEU A 19 -0.90 2.52 10.60
CA LEU A 19 0.16 3.52 10.74
C LEU A 19 0.45 4.25 9.42
N PHE A 20 0.37 3.57 8.29
CA PHE A 20 0.46 4.22 6.99
C PHE A 20 -0.79 5.05 6.67
N ALA A 21 -1.95 4.58 7.12
CA ALA A 21 -3.23 5.19 6.82
C ALA A 21 -3.55 6.46 7.60
N SER A 22 -2.84 6.74 8.69
CA SER A 22 -2.99 8.00 9.44
C SER A 22 -2.64 9.24 8.61
N SER A 23 -1.85 9.07 7.56
CA SER A 23 -1.46 10.16 6.66
C SER A 23 -2.46 10.38 5.51
N PHE A 24 -3.44 9.47 5.32
CA PHE A 24 -4.42 9.56 4.22
C PHE A 24 -5.69 10.32 4.64
N ARG A 25 -6.08 11.36 3.88
CA ARG A 25 -7.33 12.09 4.12
C ARG A 25 -8.57 11.24 3.80
N GLY A 26 -9.54 11.22 4.70
CA GLY A 26 -10.91 10.72 4.44
C GLY A 26 -11.06 9.19 4.44
N ALA A 27 -11.92 8.68 3.55
CA ALA A 27 -12.35 7.26 3.50
C ALA A 27 -11.20 6.27 3.23
N HIS A 28 -10.10 6.76 2.66
CA HIS A 28 -8.87 6.00 2.45
C HIS A 28 -8.26 5.48 3.75
N SER A 29 -8.51 6.09 4.92
CA SER A 29 -7.97 5.61 6.19
C SER A 29 -8.79 4.50 6.86
N ARG A 30 -10.07 4.33 6.47
CA ARG A 30 -11.01 3.34 7.05
C ARG A 30 -11.05 2.03 6.28
N LEU A 31 -10.92 2.06 4.95
CA LEU A 31 -11.07 0.87 4.10
C LEU A 31 -9.71 0.30 3.70
N THR A 32 -9.39 -0.91 4.18
CA THR A 32 -8.13 -1.61 3.89
C THR A 32 -7.88 -1.84 2.40
N ARG A 33 -8.95 -2.02 1.61
CA ARG A 33 -8.88 -2.16 0.15
C ARG A 33 -8.38 -0.89 -0.52
N THR A 34 -8.90 0.27 -0.14
CA THR A 34 -8.48 1.56 -0.69
C THR A 34 -7.10 1.98 -0.21
N ILE A 35 -6.70 1.63 1.02
CA ILE A 35 -5.31 1.84 1.51
C ILE A 35 -4.31 1.09 0.64
N THR A 36 -4.63 -0.16 0.31
CA THR A 36 -3.72 -1.01 -0.50
C THR A 36 -3.63 -0.50 -1.93
N GLN A 37 -4.75 -0.07 -2.52
CA GLN A 37 -4.76 0.57 -3.84
C GLN A 37 -3.97 1.88 -3.86
N GLN A 38 -4.16 2.74 -2.85
CA GLN A 38 -3.43 3.99 -2.75
C GLN A 38 -1.93 3.74 -2.56
N LYS A 39 -1.55 2.78 -1.73
CA LYS A 39 -0.15 2.39 -1.52
C LYS A 39 0.54 1.95 -2.81
N ILE A 40 -0.15 1.21 -3.69
CA ILE A 40 0.41 0.83 -5.00
C ILE A 40 0.59 2.07 -5.87
N ARG A 41 -0.39 2.97 -5.90
CA ARG A 41 -0.31 4.23 -6.66
C ARG A 41 0.81 5.15 -6.16
N ASP A 42 0.94 5.31 -4.84
CA ASP A 42 1.99 6.12 -4.22
C ASP A 42 3.38 5.55 -4.52
N PHE A 43 3.51 4.21 -4.47
CA PHE A 43 4.77 3.55 -4.80
C PHE A 43 5.14 3.73 -6.28
N VAL A 44 4.17 3.59 -7.19
CA VAL A 44 4.38 3.82 -8.62
C VAL A 44 4.69 5.31 -8.90
N SER A 45 4.05 6.24 -8.21
CA SER A 45 4.32 7.68 -8.34
C SER A 45 5.73 8.03 -7.86
N ALA A 46 6.11 7.56 -6.67
CA ALA A 46 7.45 7.79 -6.12
C ALA A 46 8.56 7.14 -6.97
N HIS A 47 8.26 6.04 -7.66
CA HIS A 47 9.18 5.44 -8.62
C HIS A 47 9.29 6.28 -9.91
N ARG A 48 8.18 6.85 -10.38
CA ARG A 48 8.14 7.74 -11.55
C ARG A 48 8.83 9.09 -11.30
N GLU A 49 8.69 9.65 -10.11
CA GLU A 49 9.38 10.89 -9.71
C GLU A 49 10.91 10.74 -9.67
N ARG A 50 11.41 9.52 -9.47
CA ARG A 50 12.84 9.22 -9.47
C ARG A 50 13.42 8.97 -10.87
N ASN A 51 12.59 8.79 -11.88
CA ASN A 51 12.99 8.57 -13.28
C ASN A 51 12.21 9.53 -14.21
N PRO A 52 12.62 10.81 -14.30
CA PRO A 52 11.92 11.82 -15.11
C PRO A 52 12.03 11.60 -16.64
N LEU A 53 12.65 10.51 -17.12
CA LEU A 53 12.92 10.28 -18.54
C LEU A 53 12.62 8.85 -19.02
N PHE A 54 11.44 8.31 -18.71
CA PHE A 54 10.85 7.24 -19.53
C PHE A 54 9.46 7.66 -20.01
N LEU A 55 9.55 8.46 -21.08
CA LEU A 55 8.67 8.59 -22.23
C LEU A 55 7.20 8.15 -22.11
N PHE A 56 6.32 9.11 -22.40
CA PHE A 56 5.31 8.96 -23.46
C PHE A 56 5.78 7.97 -24.54
N GLY A 57 5.28 6.73 -24.56
CA GLY A 57 5.77 5.76 -25.53
C GLY A 57 5.12 4.40 -25.41
N LEU A 58 3.98 4.27 -26.10
CA LEU A 58 3.52 3.08 -26.81
C LEU A 58 3.37 1.75 -26.02
N PHE A 59 2.15 1.23 -26.09
CA PHE A 59 1.70 -0.14 -25.77
C PHE A 59 1.50 -0.49 -24.29
#